data_AF-A0A091VYT7-F1
#
_entry.id   AF-A0A091VYT7-F1
#
_cell.length_a   1.000
_cell.length_b   1.000
_cell.length_c   1.000
_cell.angle_alpha   90.00
_cell.angle_beta   90.00
_cell.angle_gamma   90.00
#
_symmetry.space_group_name_H-M   'P 1'
#
loop_
_entity.id
_entity.type
_entity.pdbx_description
1 polymer ?
#
loop_
_entity_poly.entity_id
_entity_poly.type
_entity_poly.pdbx_seq_one_letter_code
_entity_poly.pdbx_strand_id
1 'polypeptide(L)'
;ENPYPAVTMHKVQKPTEGCHLRLHQKPFPRLDEGTVQWIIDQATAKLQTAPPAVKAEKKCMVPSGPPIAAIMERNGNALANSARRLEVVRNCISYVFENKMLEAKKLFPAVLRAMKGRAARHCLTQELNLHVQQNRAVLDHQQFDFIIRMMNCCLQDCTAMDEHGIAAALLPLVTAFCR
;
A
#
# COMPACT_ATOMS: atom_id res chain seq x y z
N GLU A 1 -12.54 48.76 -12.00
CA GLU A 1 -13.23 47.75 -12.83
C GLU A 1 -12.36 46.49 -12.83
N ASN A 2 -12.87 45.36 -12.33
CA ASN A 2 -12.09 44.13 -12.13
C ASN A 2 -12.36 43.16 -13.31
N PRO A 3 -11.35 42.71 -14.09
CA PRO A 3 -11.57 42.17 -15.43
C PRO A 3 -11.81 40.65 -15.51
N TYR A 4 -12.09 39.96 -14.40
CA TYR A 4 -12.23 38.50 -14.41
C TYR A 4 -13.70 38.05 -14.39
N PRO A 5 -14.21 37.38 -15.44
CA PRO A 5 -15.52 36.74 -15.40
C PRO A 5 -15.45 35.55 -14.43
N ALA A 6 -16.40 35.49 -13.50
CA ALA A 6 -16.49 34.41 -12.52
C ALA A 6 -16.72 33.08 -13.26
N VAL A 7 -15.68 32.24 -13.34
CA VAL A 7 -15.81 30.86 -13.79
C VAL A 7 -16.62 30.08 -12.75
N THR A 8 -17.89 29.83 -13.08
CA THR A 8 -18.77 28.93 -12.32
C THR A 8 -18.22 27.52 -12.40
N MET A 9 -17.46 27.13 -11.39
CA MET A 9 -17.03 25.75 -11.20
C MET A 9 -18.28 24.91 -10.91
N HIS A 10 -18.57 23.90 -11.74
CA HIS A 10 -19.56 22.88 -11.41
C HIS A 10 -19.11 22.15 -10.14
N LYS A 11 -19.62 22.60 -8.99
CA LYS A 11 -19.37 22.00 -7.69
C LYS A 11 -20.06 20.64 -7.73
N VAL A 12 -19.29 19.58 -7.95
CA VAL A 12 -19.76 18.21 -7.68
C VAL A 12 -20.15 18.21 -6.20
N GLN A 13 -21.45 18.11 -5.92
CA GLN A 13 -21.96 18.08 -4.56
C GLN A 13 -21.34 16.86 -3.86
N LYS A 14 -20.49 17.12 -2.87
CA LYS A 14 -20.00 16.06 -1.99
C LYS A 14 -21.21 15.48 -1.26
N PRO A 15 -21.37 14.14 -1.23
CA PRO A 15 -22.37 13.51 -0.39
C PRO A 15 -22.18 13.96 1.06
N THR A 16 -23.28 14.23 1.76
CA THR A 16 -23.29 14.62 3.18
C THR A 16 -22.54 13.59 4.03
N GLU A 17 -21.73 14.04 4.99
CA GLU A 17 -21.10 13.16 5.97
C GLU A 17 -22.15 12.28 6.66
N GLY A 18 -21.86 10.98 6.77
CA GLY A 18 -22.80 9.98 7.28
C GLY A 18 -23.79 9.40 6.26
N CYS A 19 -23.69 9.73 4.95
CA CYS A 19 -24.55 9.12 3.93
C CYS A 19 -24.46 7.58 3.90
N HIS A 20 -23.30 7.02 4.26
CA HIS A 20 -23.05 5.58 4.35
C HIS A 20 -23.79 4.90 5.51
N LEU A 21 -24.28 5.65 6.52
CA LEU A 21 -25.01 5.13 7.68
C LEU A 21 -26.53 5.11 7.48
N ARG A 22 -27.04 5.60 6.35
CA ARG A 22 -28.48 5.61 6.08
C ARG A 22 -29.00 4.18 5.96
N LEU A 23 -29.82 3.75 6.92
CA LEU A 23 -30.48 2.44 6.98
C LEU A 23 -31.31 2.09 5.73
N HIS A 24 -31.67 3.10 4.93
CA HIS A 24 -32.41 2.94 3.69
C HIS A 24 -31.59 3.44 2.49
N GLN A 25 -30.52 2.69 2.14
CA GLN A 25 -29.91 2.85 0.82
C GLN A 25 -30.79 2.09 -0.19
N LYS A 26 -31.37 2.80 -1.15
CA LYS A 26 -32.05 2.13 -2.27
C LYS A 26 -31.01 1.25 -2.99
N PRO A 27 -31.31 -0.03 -3.24
CA PRO A 27 -30.41 -0.88 -4.03
C PRO A 27 -30.08 -0.22 -5.36
N PHE A 28 -28.84 -0.37 -5.80
CA PHE A 28 -28.45 0.10 -7.12
C PHE A 28 -29.37 -0.55 -8.16
N PRO A 29 -29.95 0.22 -9.10
CA PRO A 29 -30.84 -0.33 -10.09
C PRO A 29 -30.11 -1.42 -10.88
N ARG A 30 -30.80 -2.51 -11.19
CA ARG A 30 -30.22 -3.56 -12.03
C ARG A 30 -29.97 -2.97 -13.40
N LEU A 31 -28.75 -3.11 -13.88
CA LEU A 31 -28.40 -2.71 -15.24
C LEU A 31 -28.99 -3.74 -16.21
N ASP A 32 -29.60 -3.25 -17.28
CA ASP A 32 -30.03 -4.08 -18.39
C ASP A 32 -28.80 -4.47 -19.22
N GLU A 33 -28.49 -5.77 -19.26
CA GLU A 33 -27.27 -6.28 -19.88
C GLU A 33 -27.22 -5.97 -21.39
N GLY A 34 -28.37 -6.02 -22.07
CA GLY A 34 -28.47 -5.67 -23.49
C GLY A 34 -28.18 -4.21 -23.78
N THR A 35 -28.69 -3.31 -22.94
CA THR A 35 -28.43 -1.86 -23.04
C THR A 35 -26.95 -1.55 -22.79
N VAL A 36 -26.35 -2.18 -21.78
CA VAL A 36 -24.91 -2.01 -21.50
C VAL A 36 -24.08 -2.48 -22.69
N GLN A 37 -24.39 -3.65 -23.24
CA GLN A 37 -23.65 -4.18 -24.37
C GLN A 37 -23.81 -3.32 -25.63
N TRP A 38 -25.02 -2.83 -25.89
CA TRP A 38 -25.28 -1.91 -26.99
C TRP A 38 -24.52 -0.58 -26.85
N ILE A 39 -24.40 -0.03 -25.64
CA ILE A 39 -23.59 1.18 -25.38
C ILE A 39 -22.10 0.90 -25.65
N ILE A 40 -21.59 -0.26 -25.24
CA ILE A 40 -20.20 -0.68 -25.50
C ILE A 40 -19.97 -0.84 -27.01
N ASP A 41 -20.87 -1.51 -27.71
CA ASP A 41 -20.76 -1.73 -29.15
C ASP A 41 -20.86 -0.41 -29.92
N GLN A 42 -21.75 0.50 -29.51
CA GLN A 42 -21.84 1.84 -30.09
C GLN A 42 -20.55 2.65 -29.86
N ALA A 43 -19.97 2.59 -28.65
CA ALA A 43 -18.73 3.28 -28.34
C ALA A 43 -17.55 2.70 -29.14
N THR A 44 -17.49 1.38 -29.24
CA THR A 44 -16.47 0.64 -30.01
C THR A 44 -16.58 0.97 -31.50
N ALA A 45 -17.78 0.98 -32.06
CA ALA A 45 -18.02 1.36 -33.45
C ALA A 45 -17.63 2.81 -33.72
N LYS A 46 -17.97 3.74 -32.81
CA LYS A 46 -17.55 5.16 -32.90
C LYS A 46 -16.04 5.34 -32.84
N LEU A 47 -15.31 4.46 -32.14
CA LEU A 47 -13.85 4.48 -32.07
C LEU A 47 -13.19 3.90 -33.33
N GLN A 48 -13.79 2.88 -33.96
CA GLN A 48 -13.25 2.26 -35.19
C GLN A 48 -13.40 3.15 -36.43
N THR A 49 -14.46 3.97 -36.50
CA THR A 49 -14.69 4.88 -37.63
C THR A 49 -14.14 6.29 -37.40
N ALA A 50 -13.49 6.56 -36.26
CA ALA A 50 -12.92 7.86 -35.98
C ALA A 50 -11.56 8.02 -36.70
N PRO A 51 -11.36 9.06 -37.53
CA PRO A 51 -10.02 9.39 -38.01
C PRO A 51 -9.08 9.63 -36.81
N PRO A 52 -7.77 9.34 -36.92
CA PRO A 52 -6.83 9.49 -35.82
C PRO A 52 -6.99 10.88 -35.21
N ALA A 53 -7.47 10.92 -33.97
CA ALA A 53 -7.79 12.17 -33.30
C ALA A 53 -6.48 12.92 -33.03
N VAL A 54 -6.13 13.83 -33.93
CA VAL A 54 -5.27 14.96 -33.59
C VAL A 54 -6.08 15.78 -32.60
N LYS A 55 -5.87 15.52 -31.30
CA LYS A 55 -6.53 16.27 -30.24
C LYS A 55 -6.13 17.72 -30.44
N ALA A 56 -7.03 18.55 -30.95
CA ALA A 56 -6.90 19.98 -30.85
C ALA A 56 -6.77 20.29 -29.34
N GLU A 57 -5.57 20.70 -28.95
CA GLU A 57 -5.21 20.99 -27.57
C GLU A 57 -6.13 22.09 -27.05
N LYS A 58 -7.17 21.71 -26.32
CA LYS A 58 -8.01 22.64 -25.59
C LYS A 58 -7.16 23.10 -24.41
N LYS A 59 -6.46 24.22 -24.56
CA LYS A 59 -5.72 24.87 -23.48
C LYS A 59 -6.70 25.40 -22.43
N CYS A 60 -7.25 24.49 -21.63
CA CYS A 60 -7.79 24.84 -20.34
C CYS A 60 -6.58 25.19 -19.47
N MET A 61 -6.36 26.48 -19.21
CA MET A 61 -5.38 26.93 -18.25
C MET A 61 -5.83 26.49 -16.86
N VAL A 62 -5.42 25.29 -16.46
CA VAL A 62 -5.32 24.91 -15.06
C VAL A 62 -3.99 25.46 -14.54
N PRO A 63 -3.93 25.95 -13.29
CA PRO A 63 -2.64 26.29 -12.67
C PRO A 63 -1.70 25.10 -12.83
N SER A 64 -0.51 25.34 -13.40
CA SER A 64 0.48 24.29 -13.59
C SER A 64 0.75 23.65 -12.23
N GLY A 65 0.40 22.37 -12.09
CA GLY A 65 0.78 21.59 -10.94
C GLY A 65 2.31 21.59 -10.76
N PRO A 66 2.82 21.12 -9.61
CA PRO A 66 4.26 21.03 -9.38
C PRO A 66 4.97 20.37 -10.58
N PRO A 67 6.15 20.88 -10.99
CA PRO A 67 6.88 20.34 -12.13
C PRO A 67 7.01 18.82 -12.04
N ILE A 68 6.84 18.11 -13.16
CA ILE A 68 6.89 16.64 -13.20
C ILE A 68 8.22 16.11 -12.61
N ALA A 69 9.32 16.84 -12.78
CA ALA A 69 10.61 16.55 -12.15
C ALA A 69 10.53 16.52 -10.60
N ALA A 70 9.84 17.48 -9.99
CA ALA A 70 9.66 17.52 -8.53
C ALA A 70 8.78 16.36 -8.01
N ILE A 71 7.83 15.88 -8.83
CA ILE A 71 7.00 14.71 -8.50
C ILE A 71 7.86 13.43 -8.59
N MET A 72 8.70 13.30 -9.62
CA MET A 72 9.60 12.16 -9.79
C MET A 72 10.68 12.09 -8.71
N GLU A 73 11.31 13.20 -8.35
CA GLU A 73 12.31 13.24 -7.26
C GLU A 73 11.70 12.88 -5.91
N ARG A 74 10.52 13.40 -5.59
CA ARG A 74 9.80 13.03 -4.35
C ARG A 74 9.48 11.53 -4.30
N ASN A 75 9.06 10.95 -5.42
CA ASN A 75 8.74 9.53 -5.52
C ASN A 75 9.99 8.65 -5.48
N GLY A 76 11.08 9.07 -6.13
CA GLY A 76 12.39 8.40 -6.09
C GLY A 76 12.96 8.34 -4.67
N ASN A 77 12.88 9.44 -3.93
CA ASN A 77 13.34 9.49 -2.54
C ASN A 77 12.47 8.62 -1.62
N ALA A 78 11.16 8.58 -1.83
CA ALA A 78 10.25 7.71 -1.08
C ALA A 78 10.52 6.21 -1.36
N LEU A 79 10.74 5.86 -2.63
CA LEU A 79 11.11 4.50 -3.05
C LEU A 79 12.46 4.07 -2.48
N ALA A 80 13.49 4.91 -2.60
CA ALA A 80 14.82 4.65 -2.04
C ALA A 80 14.79 4.52 -0.51
N ASN A 81 14.00 5.35 0.17
CA ASN A 81 13.80 5.26 1.62
C ASN A 81 13.12 3.94 1.99
N SER A 82 12.10 3.53 1.24
CA SER A 82 11.44 2.24 1.45
C SER A 82 12.40 1.07 1.26
N ALA A 83 13.23 1.08 0.21
CA ALA A 83 14.22 0.02 -0.04
C ALA A 83 15.21 -0.14 1.11
N ARG A 84 15.79 0.98 1.61
CA ARG A 84 16.70 0.97 2.76
C ARG A 84 16.01 0.41 4.02
N ARG A 85 14.74 0.76 4.24
CA ARG A 85 13.97 0.23 5.38
C ARG A 85 13.75 -1.28 5.26
N LEU A 86 13.47 -1.79 4.07
CA LEU A 86 13.33 -3.23 3.85
C LEU A 86 14.64 -3.96 4.11
N GLU A 87 15.77 -3.42 3.62
CA GLU A 87 17.09 -3.99 3.84
C GLU A 87 17.47 -4.06 5.32
N VAL A 88 17.17 -3.01 6.11
CA VAL A 88 17.36 -3.02 7.56
C VAL A 88 16.61 -4.18 8.23
N VAL A 89 15.37 -4.46 7.80
CA VAL A 89 14.59 -5.59 8.32
C VAL A 89 15.22 -6.92 7.92
N ARG A 90 15.55 -7.12 6.64
CA ARG A 90 16.19 -8.34 6.14
C ARG A 90 17.50 -8.64 6.86
N ASN A 91 18.38 -7.65 6.97
CA ASN A 91 19.67 -7.82 7.64
C ASN A 91 19.51 -8.19 9.12
N CYS A 92 18.56 -7.58 9.82
CA CYS A 92 18.29 -7.92 11.21
C CYS A 92 17.85 -9.38 11.35
N ILE A 93 16.92 -9.84 10.49
CA ILE A 93 16.44 -11.22 10.49
C ILE A 93 17.60 -12.18 10.18
N SER A 94 18.40 -11.90 9.15
CA SER A 94 19.60 -12.69 8.83
C SER A 94 20.54 -12.80 10.03
N TYR A 95 20.80 -11.71 10.75
CA TYR A 95 21.62 -11.76 11.96
C TYR A 95 21.03 -12.63 13.07
N VAL A 96 19.70 -12.60 13.27
CA VAL A 96 19.05 -13.48 14.24
C VAL A 96 19.30 -14.94 13.86
N PHE A 97 19.00 -15.32 12.61
CA PHE A 97 19.15 -16.70 12.15
C PHE A 97 20.62 -17.17 12.04
N GLU A 98 21.58 -16.26 11.86
CA GLU A 98 23.03 -16.54 11.94
C GLU A 98 23.58 -16.55 13.38
N ASN A 99 22.72 -16.41 14.39
CA ASN A 99 23.09 -16.31 15.80
C ASN A 99 24.02 -15.12 16.14
N LYS A 100 23.95 -14.05 15.35
CA LYS A 100 24.66 -12.78 15.57
C LYS A 100 23.79 -11.82 16.39
N MET A 101 23.37 -12.25 17.58
CA MET A 101 22.37 -11.54 18.38
C MET A 101 22.78 -10.14 18.82
N LEU A 102 24.09 -9.86 18.95
CA LEU A 102 24.58 -8.52 19.24
C LEU A 102 24.29 -7.54 18.10
N GLU A 103 24.53 -7.95 16.85
CA GLU A 103 24.27 -7.13 15.67
C GLU A 103 22.76 -6.95 15.45
N ALA A 104 21.97 -8.02 15.62
CA ALA A 104 20.51 -7.93 15.57
C ALA A 104 19.96 -6.90 16.58
N LYS A 105 20.44 -6.93 17.83
CA LYS A 105 20.05 -5.97 18.87
C LYS A 105 20.47 -4.54 18.54
N LYS A 106 21.65 -4.33 17.95
CA LYS A 106 22.10 -2.99 17.50
C LYS A 106 21.17 -2.42 16.42
N LEU A 107 20.70 -3.25 15.48
CA LEU A 107 19.76 -2.80 14.44
C LEU A 107 18.33 -2.63 14.93
N PHE A 108 17.97 -3.17 16.10
CA PHE A 108 16.59 -3.21 16.57
C PHE A 108 15.88 -1.84 16.59
N PRO A 109 16.49 -0.73 17.05
CA PRO A 109 15.84 0.59 16.99
C PRO A 109 15.59 1.09 15.56
N ALA A 110 16.43 0.69 14.60
CA ALA A 110 16.23 1.00 13.19
C ALA A 110 15.11 0.16 12.58
N VAL A 111 15.01 -1.12 12.97
CA VAL A 111 13.91 -2.01 12.59
C VAL A 111 12.56 -1.48 13.07
N LEU A 112 12.45 -1.07 14.35
CA LEU A 112 11.20 -0.50 14.87
C LEU A 112 10.75 0.72 14.06
N ARG A 113 11.68 1.63 13.72
CA ARG A 113 11.37 2.76 12.82
C ARG A 113 10.99 2.29 11.41
N ALA A 114 11.64 1.24 10.90
CA ALA A 114 11.33 0.67 9.60
C ALA A 114 9.91 0.08 9.58
N MET A 115 9.48 -0.63 10.62
CA MET A 115 8.19 -1.34 10.70
C MET A 115 6.97 -0.44 10.85
N LYS A 116 7.13 0.85 11.16
CA LYS A 116 6.02 1.83 11.01
C LYS A 116 5.43 1.87 9.59
N GLY A 117 6.18 1.39 8.59
CA GLY A 117 5.76 1.31 7.20
C GLY A 117 5.19 -0.07 6.87
N ARG A 118 4.03 -0.10 6.22
CA ARG A 118 3.35 -1.31 5.75
C ARG A 118 4.27 -2.28 5.01
N ALA A 119 5.10 -1.78 4.09
CA ALA A 119 6.01 -2.61 3.30
C ALA A 119 7.05 -3.37 4.16
N ALA A 120 7.55 -2.73 5.22
CA ALA A 120 8.51 -3.35 6.14
C ALA A 120 7.86 -4.44 7.00
N ARG A 121 6.60 -4.26 7.41
CA ARG A 121 5.82 -5.29 8.12
C ARG A 121 5.57 -6.52 7.24
N HIS A 122 5.19 -6.30 5.98
CA HIS A 122 5.09 -7.41 5.02
C HIS A 122 6.45 -8.10 4.80
N CYS A 123 7.53 -7.33 4.66
CA CYS A 123 8.87 -7.88 4.53
C CYS A 123 9.25 -8.75 5.74
N LEU A 124 8.96 -8.33 6.97
CA LEU A 124 9.17 -9.17 8.16
C LEU A 124 8.44 -10.51 8.01
N THR A 125 7.13 -10.49 7.72
CA THR A 125 6.34 -11.73 7.60
C THR A 125 6.87 -12.65 6.49
N GLN A 126 7.32 -12.07 5.37
CA GLN A 126 7.84 -12.81 4.24
C GLN A 126 9.18 -13.48 4.56
N GLU A 127 10.13 -12.75 5.14
CA GLU A 127 11.46 -13.28 5.49
C GLU A 127 11.36 -14.38 6.55
N LEU A 128 10.51 -14.21 7.57
CA LEU A 128 10.28 -15.24 8.57
C LEU A 128 9.68 -16.52 7.96
N ASN A 129 8.70 -16.36 7.06
CA ASN A 129 8.13 -17.49 6.33
C ASN A 129 9.16 -18.21 5.46
N LEU A 130 10.08 -17.47 4.81
CA LEU A 130 11.17 -18.07 4.05
C LEU A 130 12.08 -18.94 4.93
N HIS A 131 12.42 -18.47 6.13
CA HIS A 131 13.21 -19.27 7.07
C HIS A 131 12.50 -20.53 7.55
N VAL A 132 11.17 -20.47 7.78
CA VAL A 132 10.37 -21.65 8.09
C VAL A 132 10.38 -22.65 6.93
N GLN A 133 10.18 -22.18 5.69
CA GLN A 133 10.21 -23.02 4.48
C GLN A 133 11.57 -23.68 4.25
N GLN A 134 12.66 -23.03 4.69
CA GLN A 134 14.02 -23.58 4.66
C GLN A 134 14.32 -24.52 5.83
N ASN A 135 13.31 -24.93 6.60
CA ASN A 135 13.43 -25.79 7.78
C ASN A 135 14.36 -25.21 8.87
N ARG A 136 14.44 -23.88 8.96
CA ARG A 136 15.24 -23.15 9.98
C ARG A 136 14.36 -22.65 11.12
N ALA A 137 13.34 -23.41 11.49
CA ALA A 137 12.35 -22.96 12.48
C ALA A 137 12.72 -23.29 13.94
N VAL A 138 13.73 -24.14 14.16
CA VAL A 138 14.26 -24.41 15.50
C VAL A 138 15.24 -23.31 15.89
N LEU A 139 14.94 -22.59 16.98
CA LEU A 139 15.66 -21.42 17.44
C LEU A 139 16.17 -21.62 18.87
N ASP A 140 17.32 -21.05 19.19
CA ASP A 140 17.73 -20.95 20.59
C ASP A 140 16.81 -19.98 21.36
N HIS A 141 16.93 -19.99 22.69
CA HIS A 141 16.08 -19.18 23.56
C HIS A 141 16.14 -17.67 23.23
N GLN A 142 17.34 -17.16 22.94
CA GLN A 142 17.54 -15.74 22.69
C GLN A 142 17.02 -15.35 21.29
N GLN A 143 17.24 -16.19 20.28
CA GLN A 143 16.69 -16.01 18.94
C GLN A 143 15.17 -16.02 18.99
N PHE A 144 14.57 -17.02 19.64
CA PHE A 144 13.13 -17.17 19.77
C PHE A 144 12.50 -15.94 20.42
N ASP A 145 12.99 -15.53 21.60
CA ASP A 145 12.49 -14.35 22.31
C ASP A 145 12.57 -13.08 21.45
N PHE A 146 13.62 -12.96 20.65
CA PHE A 146 13.80 -11.81 19.77
C PHE A 146 12.85 -11.84 18.57
N ILE A 147 12.62 -12.99 17.94
CA ILE A 147 11.64 -13.16 16.86
C ILE A 147 10.23 -12.86 17.36
N ILE A 148 9.83 -13.42 18.51
CA ILE A 148 8.52 -13.15 19.10
C ILE A 148 8.36 -11.66 19.42
N ARG A 149 9.41 -11.02 19.94
CA ARG A 149 9.43 -9.56 20.15
C ARG A 149 9.22 -8.80 18.84
N MET A 150 9.90 -9.18 17.75
CA MET A 150 9.70 -8.55 16.44
C MET A 150 8.28 -8.76 15.91
N MET A 151 7.70 -9.95 16.03
CA MET A 151 6.31 -10.22 15.63
C MET A 151 5.32 -9.36 16.42
N ASN A 152 5.52 -9.24 17.74
CA ASN A 152 4.68 -8.40 18.59
C ASN A 152 4.78 -6.92 18.22
N CYS A 153 5.98 -6.40 17.99
CA CYS A 153 6.15 -5.02 17.51
C CYS A 153 5.46 -4.80 16.15
N CYS A 154 5.53 -5.78 15.25
CA CYS A 154 4.87 -5.72 13.95
C CYS A 154 3.34 -5.58 14.10
N LEU A 155 2.74 -6.34 15.02
CA LEU A 155 1.31 -6.26 15.34
C LEU A 155 0.93 -4.94 16.01
N GLN A 156 1.77 -4.43 16.93
CA GLN A 156 1.53 -3.16 17.62
C GLN A 156 1.58 -1.94 16.68
N ASP A 157 2.43 -1.97 15.66
CA ASP A 157 2.55 -0.91 14.65
C ASP A 157 1.56 -1.07 13.47
N CYS A 158 0.59 -1.98 13.59
CA CYS A 158 -0.44 -2.16 12.56
C CYS A 158 -1.44 -1.01 12.50
N THR A 159 -1.98 -0.78 11.30
CA THR A 159 -3.08 0.13 11.05
C THR A 159 -4.34 -0.69 10.76
N ALA A 160 -5.53 -0.12 10.94
CA ALA A 160 -6.80 -0.81 10.61
C ALA A 160 -6.86 -1.34 9.16
N MET A 161 -6.08 -0.75 8.25
CA MET A 161 -5.99 -1.16 6.84
C MET A 161 -5.14 -2.42 6.61
N ASP A 162 -4.29 -2.83 7.55
CA ASP A 162 -3.38 -3.98 7.37
C ASP A 162 -3.25 -4.91 8.58
N GLU A 163 -3.89 -4.62 9.70
CA GLU A 163 -3.88 -5.47 10.89
C GLU A 163 -4.33 -6.91 10.58
N HIS A 164 -5.41 -7.10 9.82
CA HIS A 164 -5.92 -8.42 9.49
C HIS A 164 -4.97 -9.19 8.56
N GLY A 165 -4.37 -8.51 7.58
CA GLY A 165 -3.44 -9.14 6.64
C GLY A 165 -2.14 -9.57 7.32
N ILE A 166 -1.58 -8.72 8.18
CA ILE A 166 -0.38 -9.04 8.95
C ILE A 166 -0.66 -10.14 9.98
N ALA A 167 -1.76 -10.05 10.71
CA ALA A 167 -2.15 -11.08 11.69
C ALA A 167 -2.35 -12.45 11.02
N ALA A 168 -3.04 -12.50 9.88
CA ALA A 168 -3.23 -13.72 9.12
C ALA A 168 -1.89 -14.33 8.63
N ALA A 169 -0.95 -13.47 8.20
CA ALA A 169 0.37 -13.93 7.77
C ALA A 169 1.26 -14.42 8.94
N LEU A 170 1.11 -13.84 10.14
CA LEU A 170 1.86 -14.25 11.32
C LEU A 170 1.32 -15.50 11.98
N LEU A 171 0.01 -15.77 11.91
CA LEU A 171 -0.65 -16.90 12.56
C LEU A 171 0.09 -18.25 12.35
N PRO A 172 0.42 -18.69 11.12
CA PRO A 172 1.16 -19.95 10.93
C PRO A 172 2.60 -19.88 11.45
N LEU A 173 3.22 -18.70 11.49
CA LEU A 173 4.60 -18.52 11.93
C LEU A 173 4.74 -18.65 13.45
N VAL A 174 3.76 -18.18 14.22
CA VAL A 174 3.75 -18.32 15.69
C VAL A 174 3.76 -19.79 16.11
N THR A 175 3.14 -20.67 15.32
CA THR A 175 3.14 -22.12 15.55
C THR A 175 4.31 -22.85 14.91
N ALA A 176 5.01 -22.24 13.96
CA ALA A 176 6.09 -22.88 13.22
C ALA A 176 7.44 -22.80 13.95
N PHE A 177 7.75 -21.65 14.58
CA PHE A 177 8.99 -21.50 15.34
C PHE A 177 8.92 -22.24 16.67
N CYS A 178 9.92 -23.08 16.94
CA CYS A 178 10.02 -23.86 18.18
C CYS A 178 11.41 -23.73 18.81
N ARG A 179 11.47 -24.04 20.11
CA ARG A 179 12.67 -24.02 20.94
C ARG A 179 13.17 -25.44 21.19
#